data_AF-A0A2P6FAI8-F1
#
_entry.id   AF-A0A2P6FAI8-F1
#
_cell.length_a   1.000
_cell.length_b   1.000
_cell.length_c   1.000
_cell.angle_alpha   90.00
_cell.angle_beta   90.00
_cell.angle_gamma   90.00
#
_symmetry.space_group_name_H-M   'P 1'
#
loop_
_entity.id
_entity.type
_entity.pdbx_description
1 polymer ?
#
loop_
_entity_poly.entity_id
_entity_poly.type
_entity_poly.pdbx_seq_one_letter_code
_entity_poly.pdbx_strand_id
1 'polypeptide(L)'
;MPLTLDDERNVVKVSYIDVENLRSKFPTDINPEPFSAVRVDYTATIQLQFKKMYASFQLSSIYNVSENVAALRTFSDKAVGFLIENIKDYFIKLETVDFSENEIFKPLYNQMIWDFSKDTTELNSTLKNSFKEYIASKKEFKNLSITYNDTDLIKKVEDGQLTAENKGFMGISKTKKATELSLANWVDPNAGKNNPWKQLSNATAENFVDFYKTKVGSVFNVDKNDSLNLGTFEISLNYLNIFGLGLSGNVKNKNNEDLSIALNLSGDGIDKKLTNWGKIIVQFLKYSGSGSITADSSISLEDSIQDFKKITMKNQKDGLKGAIKIMFDSFKDSDEAKSLEDIDLFSLMKNSLLTSPKGHGLLKESTYLEWDWQIEDKWAVMFTFGNSLDTGLYYSFASNPTSNSEENVDFGIISAAD
;
A
#
# COMPACT_ATOMS: atom_id res chain seq x y z
N MET A 1 -12.73 30.02 8.60
CA MET A 1 -12.75 28.91 9.58
C MET A 1 -11.49 29.02 10.41
N PRO A 2 -11.56 28.98 11.75
CA PRO A 2 -10.35 29.04 12.56
C PRO A 2 -9.68 27.67 12.60
N LEU A 3 -8.42 27.63 12.17
CA LEU A 3 -7.47 26.59 12.59
C LEU A 3 -7.26 26.80 14.09
N THR A 4 -7.47 25.76 14.89
CA THR A 4 -7.19 25.80 16.32
C THR A 4 -6.01 24.88 16.62
N LEU A 5 -5.00 25.43 17.28
CA LEU A 5 -3.94 24.64 17.89
C LEU A 5 -4.54 23.87 19.06
N ASP A 6 -4.22 22.58 19.15
CA ASP A 6 -4.55 21.80 20.34
C ASP A 6 -3.39 21.91 21.33
N ASP A 7 -3.42 22.96 22.15
CA ASP A 7 -2.36 23.26 23.11
C ASP A 7 -2.11 22.14 24.13
N GLU A 8 -3.11 21.27 24.39
CA GLU A 8 -2.97 20.14 25.31
C GLU A 8 -2.17 18.97 24.72
N ARG A 9 -2.06 18.91 23.38
CA ARG A 9 -1.32 17.87 22.65
C ARG A 9 -0.01 18.36 22.05
N ASN A 10 0.35 19.61 22.30
CA ASN A 10 1.65 20.14 21.89
C ASN A 10 2.74 19.61 22.82
N VAL A 11 3.83 19.11 22.24
CA VAL A 11 4.95 18.54 23.00
C VAL A 11 6.19 19.39 22.75
N VAL A 12 6.81 19.87 23.83
CA VAL A 12 8.12 20.54 23.80
C VAL A 12 9.13 19.69 24.55
N LYS A 13 10.17 19.25 23.86
CA LYS A 13 11.29 18.52 24.47
C LYS A 13 12.58 19.31 24.31
N VAL A 14 13.27 19.57 25.41
CA VAL A 14 14.57 20.24 25.43
C VAL A 14 15.65 19.23 25.77
N SER A 15 16.71 19.20 24.97
CA SER A 15 17.86 18.29 25.16
C SER A 15 19.17 19.07 25.07
N TYR A 16 20.15 18.77 25.91
CA TYR A 16 21.46 19.42 25.85
C TYR A 16 22.23 19.00 24.60
N ILE A 17 22.98 19.95 24.04
CA ILE A 17 23.96 19.72 22.98
C ILE A 17 25.34 19.65 23.62
N ASP A 18 26.07 18.57 23.35
CA ASP A 18 27.43 18.36 23.87
C ASP A 18 28.45 19.10 22.97
N VAL A 19 28.58 20.39 23.26
CA VAL A 19 29.44 21.32 22.53
C VAL A 19 30.91 20.92 22.58
N GLU A 20 31.39 20.35 23.69
CA GLU A 20 32.79 19.96 23.83
C GLU A 20 33.13 18.75 22.94
N ASN A 21 32.25 17.74 22.88
CA ASN A 21 32.44 16.63 21.94
C ASN A 21 32.28 17.07 20.49
N LEU A 22 31.36 18.01 20.18
CA LEU A 22 31.29 18.62 18.84
C LEU A 22 32.59 19.30 18.46
N ARG A 23 33.13 20.14 19.35
CA ARG A 23 34.40 20.86 19.14
C ARG A 23 35.57 19.91 18.96
N SER A 24 35.64 18.86 19.77
CA SER A 24 36.71 17.85 19.69
C SER A 24 36.66 17.06 18.38
N LYS A 25 35.46 16.68 17.94
CA LYS A 25 35.27 15.83 16.76
C LYS A 25 35.26 16.61 15.45
N PHE A 26 34.77 17.85 15.48
CA PHE A 26 34.65 18.75 14.33
C PHE A 26 35.41 20.05 14.58
N PRO A 27 36.75 20.00 14.72
CA PRO A 27 37.55 21.16 15.11
C PRO A 27 37.39 22.30 14.11
N THR A 28 37.25 23.53 14.60
CA THR A 28 37.10 24.76 13.79
C THR A 28 38.24 25.73 14.07
N ASP A 29 38.52 26.63 13.12
CA ASP A 29 39.49 27.71 13.32
C ASP A 29 38.98 28.76 14.33
N ILE A 30 37.67 28.76 14.57
CA ILE A 30 37.02 29.52 15.63
C ILE A 30 37.27 28.78 16.95
N ASN A 31 37.88 29.46 17.92
CA ASN A 31 38.10 28.94 19.27
C ASN A 31 37.25 29.75 20.26
N PRO A 32 35.92 29.54 20.29
CA PRO A 32 35.03 30.31 21.16
C PRO A 32 35.30 29.96 22.63
N GLU A 33 35.00 30.88 23.53
CA GLU A 33 34.84 30.55 24.95
C GLU A 33 33.76 29.48 25.13
N PRO A 34 33.83 28.64 26.18
CA PRO A 34 32.80 27.65 26.49
C PRO A 34 31.41 28.29 26.51
N PHE A 35 30.44 27.64 25.86
CA PHE A 35 29.07 28.13 25.77
C PHE A 35 28.08 26.98 25.86
N SER A 36 26.86 27.30 26.30
CA SER A 36 25.77 26.33 26.39
C SER A 36 24.93 26.32 25.12
N ALA A 37 24.49 25.13 24.74
CA ALA A 37 23.54 24.95 23.65
C ALA A 37 22.52 23.84 23.97
N VAL A 38 21.30 24.02 23.46
CA VAL A 38 20.20 23.07 23.61
C VAL A 38 19.47 22.87 22.29
N ARG A 39 18.97 21.66 22.08
CA ARG A 39 18.02 21.34 21.02
C ARG A 39 16.60 21.39 21.59
N VAL A 40 15.70 22.01 20.85
CA VAL A 40 14.27 22.09 21.17
C VAL A 40 13.51 21.36 20.07
N ASP A 41 12.89 20.24 20.42
CA ASP A 41 11.96 19.50 19.56
C ASP A 41 10.54 19.97 19.89
N TYR A 42 9.87 20.56 18.91
CA TYR A 42 8.52 21.08 19.03
C TYR A 42 7.57 20.31 18.11
N THR A 43 6.57 19.65 18.68
CA THR A 43 5.51 19.00 17.93
C THR A 43 4.19 19.68 18.22
N ALA A 44 3.58 20.27 17.20
CA ALA A 44 2.25 20.86 17.26
C ALA A 44 1.20 19.90 16.69
N THR A 45 0.10 19.71 17.40
CA THR A 45 -1.07 18.98 16.86
C THR A 45 -2.12 19.99 16.42
N ILE A 46 -2.46 19.97 15.13
CA ILE A 46 -3.49 20.83 14.55
C ILE A 46 -4.75 20.01 14.33
N GLN A 47 -5.87 20.52 14.83
CA GLN A 47 -7.19 19.93 14.61
C GLN A 47 -8.04 20.83 13.73
N LEU A 48 -8.67 20.21 12.74
CA LEU A 48 -9.61 20.81 11.83
C LEU A 48 -10.95 20.12 12.01
N GLN A 49 -11.92 20.85 12.55
CA GLN A 49 -13.30 20.40 12.60
C GLN A 49 -14.14 21.21 11.60
N PHE A 50 -14.70 20.54 10.59
CA PHE A 50 -15.67 21.12 9.67
C PHE A 50 -16.94 20.28 9.63
N LYS A 51 -18.03 20.80 10.20
CA LYS A 51 -19.29 20.06 10.41
C LYS A 51 -19.02 18.78 11.24
N LYS A 52 -19.28 17.61 10.65
CA LYS A 52 -19.01 16.28 11.24
C LYS A 52 -17.64 15.70 10.83
N MET A 53 -16.87 16.41 10.00
CA MET A 53 -15.53 15.96 9.61
C MET A 53 -14.52 16.49 10.61
N TYR A 54 -13.69 15.59 11.11
CA TYR A 54 -12.59 15.88 12.00
C TYR A 54 -11.31 15.38 11.32
N ALA A 55 -10.36 16.28 11.14
CA ALA A 55 -9.02 15.96 10.69
C ALA A 55 -8.03 16.43 11.76
N SER A 56 -7.02 15.62 12.04
CA SER A 56 -5.93 15.96 12.95
C SER A 56 -4.63 15.66 12.24
N PHE A 57 -3.68 16.57 12.30
CA PHE A 57 -2.34 16.34 11.75
C PHE A 57 -1.30 16.96 12.68
N GLN A 58 -0.09 16.43 12.63
CA GLN A 58 1.02 16.87 13.47
C GLN A 58 2.07 17.58 12.62
N LEU A 59 2.65 18.64 13.18
CA LEU A 59 3.79 19.36 12.61
C LEU A 59 4.93 19.31 13.62
N SER A 60 6.07 18.77 13.23
CA SER A 60 7.27 18.74 14.07
C SER A 60 8.33 19.70 13.53
N SER A 61 9.01 20.40 14.42
CA SER A 61 10.11 21.32 14.13
C SER A 61 11.22 21.16 15.15
N ILE A 62 12.46 21.36 14.72
CA ILE A 62 13.65 21.17 15.55
C ILE A 62 14.48 22.44 15.47
N TYR A 63 14.84 22.99 16.63
CA TYR A 63 15.62 24.21 16.75
C TYR A 63 16.86 23.96 17.61
N ASN A 64 18.00 24.50 17.20
CA ASN A 64 19.18 24.57 18.04
C ASN A 64 19.31 25.99 18.62
N VAL A 65 19.37 26.11 19.93
CA VAL A 65 19.48 27.37 20.68
C VAL A 65 20.85 27.41 21.35
N SER A 66 21.55 28.53 21.25
CA SER A 66 22.93 28.68 21.73
C SER A 66 23.19 30.09 22.22
N GLU A 67 24.01 30.22 23.25
CA GLU A 67 24.61 31.49 23.67
C GLU A 67 25.60 32.02 22.61
N ASN A 68 26.20 31.11 21.82
CA ASN A 68 27.09 31.45 20.71
C ASN A 68 26.59 30.80 19.39
N VAL A 69 25.69 31.49 18.70
CA VAL A 69 25.07 31.02 17.46
C VAL A 69 26.08 30.82 16.34
N ALA A 70 27.06 31.73 16.21
CA ALA A 70 28.06 31.66 15.15
C ALA A 70 28.94 30.41 15.27
N ALA A 71 29.44 30.14 16.47
CA ALA A 71 30.24 28.94 16.74
C ALA A 71 29.43 27.65 16.53
N LEU A 72 28.23 27.58 17.09
CA LEU A 72 27.38 26.38 16.94
C LEU A 72 27.03 26.12 15.47
N ARG A 73 26.76 27.18 14.70
CA ARG A 73 26.54 27.06 13.25
C ARG A 73 27.77 26.48 12.54
N THR A 74 28.97 26.95 12.87
CA THR A 74 30.19 26.38 12.26
C THR A 74 30.38 24.90 12.62
N PHE A 75 30.12 24.50 13.87
CA PHE A 75 30.14 23.09 14.25
C PHE A 75 29.06 22.28 13.52
N SER A 76 27.86 22.85 13.36
CA SER A 76 26.77 22.24 12.59
C SER A 76 27.15 22.02 11.14
N ASP A 77 27.70 23.02 10.47
CA ASP A 77 28.10 22.92 9.06
C ASP A 77 29.17 21.85 8.87
N LYS A 78 30.14 21.73 9.80
CA LYS A 78 31.15 20.66 9.78
C LYS A 78 30.56 19.28 10.08
N ALA A 79 29.64 19.17 11.02
CA ALA A 79 28.95 17.92 11.34
C ALA A 79 28.10 17.42 10.16
N VAL A 80 27.38 18.33 9.50
CA VAL A 80 26.62 18.05 8.27
C VAL A 80 27.57 17.63 7.14
N GLY A 81 28.66 18.37 6.92
CA GLY A 81 29.65 18.02 5.89
C GLY A 81 30.28 16.64 6.12
N PHE A 82 30.66 16.34 7.37
CA PHE A 82 31.12 15.00 7.75
C PHE A 82 30.07 13.93 7.48
N LEU A 83 28.82 14.15 7.89
CA LEU A 83 27.76 13.19 7.69
C LEU A 83 27.56 12.91 6.20
N ILE A 84 27.33 13.95 5.39
CA ILE A 84 27.10 13.85 3.95
C ILE A 84 28.23 13.06 3.28
N GLU A 85 29.48 13.38 3.58
CA GLU A 85 30.65 12.69 3.00
C GLU A 85 30.65 11.18 3.29
N ASN A 86 30.15 10.78 4.46
CA ASN A 86 30.15 9.38 4.91
C ASN A 86 28.85 8.62 4.60
N ILE A 87 27.76 9.29 4.21
CA ILE A 87 26.48 8.66 3.85
C ILE A 87 26.15 8.76 2.36
N LYS A 88 26.84 9.61 1.58
CA LYS A 88 26.53 9.83 0.16
C LYS A 88 26.52 8.53 -0.64
N ASP A 89 27.47 7.62 -0.40
CA ASP A 89 27.55 6.36 -1.15
C ASP A 89 26.39 5.40 -0.84
N TYR A 90 25.81 5.50 0.37
CA TYR A 90 24.60 4.75 0.69
C TYR A 90 23.43 5.26 -0.15
N PHE A 91 23.20 6.57 -0.17
CA PHE A 91 22.05 7.13 -0.86
C PHE A 91 22.23 7.25 -2.39
N ILE A 92 23.46 7.37 -2.91
CA ILE A 92 23.73 7.33 -4.37
C ILE A 92 23.31 5.98 -4.95
N LYS A 93 23.49 4.88 -4.21
CA LYS A 93 22.99 3.56 -4.63
C LYS A 93 21.46 3.47 -4.64
N LEU A 94 20.79 4.46 -4.06
CA LEU A 94 19.35 4.56 -3.96
C LEU A 94 18.76 5.62 -4.89
N GLU A 95 19.57 6.37 -5.64
CA GLU A 95 19.10 7.48 -6.49
C GLU A 95 18.10 7.00 -7.56
N THR A 96 18.36 5.84 -8.15
CA THR A 96 17.41 5.14 -9.03
C THR A 96 17.45 3.66 -8.68
N VAL A 97 16.33 3.12 -8.20
CA VAL A 97 16.26 1.74 -7.70
C VAL A 97 15.12 0.99 -8.34
N ASP A 98 15.39 -0.25 -8.75
CA ASP A 98 14.34 -1.22 -8.97
C ASP A 98 13.83 -1.73 -7.61
N PHE A 99 12.61 -1.34 -7.28
CA PHE A 99 11.89 -1.68 -6.06
C PHE A 99 11.72 -3.19 -5.86
N SER A 100 11.68 -3.96 -6.95
CA SER A 100 11.51 -5.43 -6.90
C SER A 100 12.81 -6.20 -6.61
N GLU A 101 13.96 -5.61 -6.94
CA GLU A 101 15.26 -6.26 -6.82
C GLU A 101 16.08 -5.75 -5.63
N ASN A 102 15.92 -4.47 -5.28
CA ASN A 102 16.70 -3.84 -4.23
C ASN A 102 16.42 -4.47 -2.85
N GLU A 103 17.46 -4.92 -2.17
CA GLU A 103 17.34 -5.65 -0.90
C GLU A 103 16.61 -4.87 0.21
N ILE A 104 16.69 -3.54 0.20
CA ILE A 104 16.01 -2.68 1.18
C ILE A 104 14.50 -2.69 0.93
N PHE A 105 14.07 -2.61 -0.33
CA PHE A 105 12.66 -2.45 -0.70
C PHE A 105 11.96 -3.78 -1.03
N LYS A 106 12.72 -4.85 -1.28
CA LYS A 106 12.21 -6.18 -1.61
C LYS A 106 11.16 -6.70 -0.61
N PRO A 107 11.26 -6.48 0.72
CA PRO A 107 10.20 -6.86 1.65
C PRO A 107 8.86 -6.16 1.35
N LEU A 108 8.87 -4.87 1.01
CA LEU A 108 7.67 -4.11 0.63
C LEU A 108 7.11 -4.60 -0.71
N TYR A 109 7.98 -4.87 -1.68
CA TYR A 109 7.60 -5.48 -2.96
C TYR A 109 6.90 -6.82 -2.76
N ASN A 110 7.49 -7.70 -1.94
CA ASN A 110 6.94 -9.02 -1.65
C ASN A 110 5.56 -8.95 -1.01
N GLN A 111 5.28 -7.90 -0.23
CA GLN A 111 3.99 -7.67 0.45
C GLN A 111 2.99 -6.83 -0.36
N MET A 112 3.32 -6.49 -1.61
CA MET A 112 2.50 -5.64 -2.49
C MET A 112 2.24 -4.23 -1.91
N ILE A 113 3.19 -3.67 -1.17
CA ILE A 113 3.11 -2.30 -0.65
C ILE A 113 3.77 -1.36 -1.67
N TRP A 114 3.01 -0.97 -2.69
CA TRP A 114 3.53 -0.22 -3.86
C TRP A 114 2.94 1.19 -3.99
N ASP A 115 1.78 1.44 -3.38
CA ASP A 115 1.10 2.74 -3.43
C ASP A 115 1.52 3.60 -2.24
N PHE A 116 2.34 4.62 -2.52
CA PHE A 116 2.81 5.61 -1.54
C PHE A 116 2.15 6.99 -1.74
N SER A 117 1.06 7.06 -2.51
CA SER A 117 0.38 8.32 -2.82
C SER A 117 -0.22 8.98 -1.57
N LYS A 118 -0.76 8.17 -0.65
CA LYS A 118 -1.40 8.66 0.58
C LYS A 118 -0.55 8.49 1.84
N ASP A 119 0.17 7.39 1.94
CA ASP A 119 0.91 7.03 3.15
C ASP A 119 2.29 6.47 2.78
N THR A 120 3.33 7.03 3.40
CA THR A 120 4.74 6.65 3.20
C THR A 120 5.33 5.99 4.42
N THR A 121 4.53 5.67 5.45
CA THR A 121 5.00 5.20 6.76
C THR A 121 5.84 3.93 6.67
N GLU A 122 5.39 2.91 5.93
CA GLU A 122 6.10 1.64 5.70
C GLU A 122 7.42 1.85 4.96
N LEU A 123 7.41 2.70 3.91
CA LEU A 123 8.61 3.06 3.15
C LEU A 123 9.64 3.78 4.01
N ASN A 124 9.19 4.80 4.75
CA ASN A 124 10.01 5.59 5.66
C ASN A 124 10.60 4.72 6.77
N SER A 125 9.81 3.81 7.35
CA SER A 125 10.28 2.88 8.39
C SER A 125 11.34 1.92 7.87
N THR A 126 11.12 1.38 6.66
CA THR A 126 12.07 0.49 5.98
C THR A 126 13.41 1.20 5.74
N LEU A 127 13.38 2.43 5.20
CA LEU A 127 14.58 3.23 4.98
C LEU A 127 15.27 3.64 6.30
N LYS A 128 14.50 4.04 7.31
CA LYS A 128 15.05 4.39 8.64
C LYS A 128 15.81 3.22 9.25
N ASN A 129 15.28 2.00 9.15
CA ASN A 129 15.92 0.80 9.68
C ASN A 129 17.21 0.46 8.92
N SER A 130 17.14 0.41 7.58
CA SER A 130 18.32 0.16 6.76
C SER A 130 19.42 1.21 6.96
N PHE A 131 19.05 2.48 7.08
CA PHE A 131 20.02 3.57 7.28
C PHE A 131 20.65 3.53 8.67
N LYS A 132 19.88 3.18 9.72
CA LYS A 132 20.41 2.92 11.07
C LYS A 132 21.45 1.81 11.07
N GLU A 133 21.15 0.70 10.40
CA GLU A 133 22.10 -0.43 10.26
C GLU A 133 23.36 -0.01 9.51
N TYR A 134 23.20 0.76 8.43
CA TYR A 134 24.33 1.33 7.69
C TYR A 134 25.23 2.18 8.60
N ILE A 135 24.68 3.16 9.33
CA ILE A 135 25.44 4.00 10.26
C ILE A 135 26.17 3.15 11.31
N ALA A 136 25.48 2.17 11.91
CA ALA A 136 26.07 1.30 12.94
C ALA A 136 27.23 0.43 12.41
N SER A 137 27.21 0.09 11.12
CA SER A 137 28.23 -0.74 10.48
C SER A 137 29.54 0.00 10.15
N LYS A 138 29.50 1.34 10.09
CA LYS A 138 30.60 2.18 9.58
C LYS A 138 31.50 2.67 10.70
N LYS A 139 32.82 2.53 10.50
CA LYS A 139 33.84 2.84 11.51
C LYS A 139 33.93 4.36 11.76
N GLU A 140 33.58 5.16 10.78
CA GLU A 140 33.65 6.62 10.79
C GLU A 140 32.67 7.20 11.81
N PHE A 141 31.53 6.55 12.00
CA PHE A 141 30.55 6.92 13.04
C PHE A 141 30.86 6.32 14.41
N LYS A 142 31.94 5.54 14.56
CA LYS A 142 32.37 5.03 15.86
C LYS A 142 32.73 6.20 16.79
N ASN A 143 32.22 6.14 18.01
CA ASN A 143 32.35 7.18 19.05
C ASN A 143 31.60 8.49 18.74
N LEU A 144 30.67 8.50 17.78
CA LEU A 144 29.69 9.58 17.68
C LEU A 144 28.42 9.22 18.46
N SER A 145 27.89 10.17 19.22
CA SER A 145 26.55 10.05 19.80
C SER A 145 25.51 10.41 18.76
N ILE A 146 25.09 9.44 17.94
CA ILE A 146 24.03 9.61 16.95
C ILE A 146 22.69 9.20 17.56
N THR A 147 21.71 10.09 17.55
CA THR A 147 20.33 9.80 17.95
C THR A 147 19.36 10.23 16.85
N TYR A 148 18.14 9.72 16.89
CA TYR A 148 17.16 9.88 15.82
C TYR A 148 15.94 10.64 16.33
N ASN A 149 15.48 11.63 15.55
CA ASN A 149 14.27 12.39 15.86
C ASN A 149 13.01 11.66 15.41
N ASP A 150 11.90 12.00 16.06
CA ASP A 150 10.57 11.53 15.66
C ASP A 150 10.03 12.36 14.49
N THR A 151 10.75 12.28 13.38
CA THR A 151 10.42 12.94 12.10
C THR A 151 10.67 11.96 10.97
N ASP A 152 10.10 12.21 9.80
CA ASP A 152 10.39 11.38 8.63
C ASP A 152 11.84 11.58 8.15
N LEU A 153 12.43 10.48 7.68
CA LEU A 153 13.72 10.49 6.98
C LEU A 153 13.51 10.92 5.53
N ILE A 154 12.37 10.58 4.95
CA ILE A 154 12.02 10.92 3.57
C ILE A 154 10.96 12.00 3.51
N LYS A 155 11.08 12.89 2.53
CA LYS A 155 10.06 13.87 2.18
C LYS A 155 9.62 13.60 0.75
N LYS A 156 8.33 13.37 0.55
CA LYS A 156 7.77 13.17 -0.80
C LYS A 156 7.86 14.47 -1.59
N VAL A 157 8.49 14.40 -2.76
CA VAL A 157 8.66 15.52 -3.70
C VAL A 157 7.61 15.42 -4.80
N GLU A 158 7.43 14.22 -5.34
CA GLU A 158 6.51 13.94 -6.44
C GLU A 158 5.74 12.65 -6.14
N ASP A 159 4.44 12.67 -6.47
CA ASP A 159 3.60 11.48 -6.41
C ASP A 159 4.01 10.50 -7.51
N GLY A 160 3.96 9.20 -7.18
CA GLY A 160 4.12 8.15 -8.18
C GLY A 160 2.96 8.11 -9.17
N GLN A 161 3.17 7.37 -10.25
CA GLN A 161 2.13 7.08 -11.24
C GLN A 161 1.03 6.17 -10.67
N LEU A 162 1.36 5.32 -9.69
CA LEU A 162 0.41 4.46 -9.00
C LEU A 162 -0.29 5.21 -7.86
N THR A 163 -1.62 5.14 -7.82
CA THR A 163 -2.45 5.79 -6.79
C THR A 163 -3.62 4.90 -6.39
N ALA A 164 -4.28 5.26 -5.29
CA ALA A 164 -5.50 4.58 -4.84
C ALA A 164 -6.63 4.55 -5.88
N GLU A 165 -6.64 5.49 -6.83
CA GLU A 165 -7.68 5.63 -7.85
C GLU A 165 -7.45 4.76 -9.10
N ASN A 166 -6.21 4.38 -9.37
CA ASN A 166 -5.84 3.64 -10.60
C ASN A 166 -5.26 2.25 -10.33
N LYS A 167 -5.03 1.87 -9.06
CA LYS A 167 -4.47 0.56 -8.71
C LYS A 167 -5.45 -0.61 -8.77
N GLY A 168 -6.76 -0.37 -8.90
CA GLY A 168 -7.77 -1.42 -8.85
C GLY A 168 -9.16 -0.96 -9.32
N PHE A 169 -10.14 -1.86 -9.21
CA PHE A 169 -11.53 -1.55 -9.52
C PHE A 169 -12.46 -2.00 -8.40
N MET A 170 -13.27 -1.06 -7.92
CA MET A 170 -14.35 -1.29 -6.98
C MET A 170 -15.68 -1.20 -7.75
N GLY A 171 -16.45 -2.28 -7.77
CA GLY A 171 -17.64 -2.46 -8.61
C GLY A 171 -18.77 -1.46 -8.37
N ILE A 172 -18.72 -0.74 -7.24
CA ILE A 172 -19.67 0.31 -6.90
C ILE A 172 -19.22 1.72 -7.32
N SER A 173 -18.06 1.83 -7.99
CA SER A 173 -17.56 3.11 -8.49
C SER A 173 -18.43 3.64 -9.62
N LYS A 174 -18.60 4.97 -9.67
CA LYS A 174 -19.29 5.64 -10.78
C LYS A 174 -18.38 5.89 -12.00
N THR A 175 -17.07 5.70 -11.85
CA THR A 175 -16.08 6.06 -12.88
C THR A 175 -15.89 4.98 -13.93
N LYS A 176 -16.26 3.74 -13.63
CA LYS A 176 -16.14 2.60 -14.54
C LYS A 176 -17.40 1.73 -14.41
N LYS A 177 -17.82 1.15 -15.54
CA LYS A 177 -19.00 0.28 -15.59
C LYS A 177 -18.66 -1.12 -15.08
N ALA A 178 -19.45 -1.62 -14.14
CA ALA A 178 -19.18 -2.92 -13.52
C ALA A 178 -19.39 -4.07 -14.50
N THR A 179 -20.37 -3.93 -15.40
CA THR A 179 -20.65 -4.89 -16.46
C THR A 179 -19.52 -4.98 -17.49
N GLU A 180 -18.88 -3.85 -17.85
CA GLU A 180 -17.70 -3.82 -18.74
C GLU A 180 -16.45 -4.40 -18.07
N LEU A 181 -16.40 -4.40 -16.74
CA LEU A 181 -15.30 -4.94 -15.96
C LEU A 181 -15.63 -6.28 -15.29
N SER A 182 -16.73 -6.93 -15.67
CA SER A 182 -17.15 -8.19 -15.07
C SER A 182 -16.20 -9.33 -15.45
N LEU A 183 -16.26 -10.41 -14.65
CA LEU A 183 -15.46 -11.61 -14.85
C LEU A 183 -15.69 -12.25 -16.23
N ALA A 184 -16.90 -12.11 -16.76
CA ALA A 184 -17.29 -12.56 -18.09
C ALA A 184 -16.34 -12.01 -19.18
N ASN A 185 -15.86 -10.78 -19.05
CA ASN A 185 -15.13 -10.11 -20.13
C ASN A 185 -13.69 -10.59 -20.32
N TRP A 186 -13.15 -11.38 -19.39
CA TRP A 186 -11.78 -11.89 -19.50
C TRP A 186 -11.66 -13.41 -19.32
N VAL A 187 -12.64 -14.08 -18.70
CA VAL A 187 -12.59 -15.54 -18.56
C VAL A 187 -12.66 -16.26 -19.91
N ASP A 188 -13.49 -15.75 -20.83
CA ASP A 188 -13.54 -16.24 -22.19
C ASP A 188 -13.61 -15.05 -23.16
N PRO A 189 -12.45 -14.47 -23.53
CA PRO A 189 -12.40 -13.29 -24.39
C PRO A 189 -12.74 -13.62 -25.84
N ASN A 190 -12.66 -14.91 -26.23
CA ASN A 190 -12.91 -15.38 -27.59
C ASN A 190 -14.35 -15.88 -27.79
N ALA A 191 -15.12 -16.08 -26.72
CA ALA A 191 -16.57 -16.29 -26.83
C ALA A 191 -17.20 -15.13 -27.61
N GLY A 192 -17.79 -15.45 -28.77
CA GLY A 192 -18.46 -14.46 -29.60
C GLY A 192 -19.55 -13.72 -28.81
N LYS A 193 -19.84 -12.47 -29.18
CA LYS A 193 -20.83 -11.60 -28.51
C LYS A 193 -22.23 -12.23 -28.34
N ASN A 194 -22.54 -13.26 -29.13
CA ASN A 194 -23.82 -13.96 -29.12
C ASN A 194 -23.80 -15.26 -28.28
N ASN A 195 -22.71 -15.58 -27.59
CA ASN A 195 -22.68 -16.69 -26.66
C ASN A 195 -23.12 -16.19 -25.27
N PRO A 196 -24.33 -16.55 -24.80
CA PRO A 196 -24.83 -16.09 -23.52
C PRO A 196 -24.14 -16.78 -22.33
N TRP A 197 -23.32 -17.82 -22.55
CA TRP A 197 -22.69 -18.61 -21.51
C TRP A 197 -21.19 -18.68 -21.68
N LYS A 198 -20.43 -18.16 -20.71
CA LYS A 198 -18.96 -18.28 -20.68
C LYS A 198 -18.54 -19.33 -19.67
N GLN A 199 -17.59 -20.18 -20.06
CA GLN A 199 -17.11 -21.27 -19.22
C GLN A 199 -15.92 -20.82 -18.38
N LEU A 200 -16.02 -20.99 -17.07
CA LEU A 200 -14.92 -20.72 -16.13
C LEU A 200 -13.63 -21.49 -16.45
N SER A 201 -13.75 -22.66 -17.08
CA SER A 201 -12.62 -23.48 -17.53
C SER A 201 -11.70 -22.79 -18.53
N ASN A 202 -12.18 -21.74 -19.22
CA ASN A 202 -11.39 -20.97 -20.18
C ASN A 202 -10.56 -19.85 -19.53
N ALA A 203 -10.74 -19.62 -18.22
CA ALA A 203 -9.96 -18.64 -17.48
C ALA A 203 -8.47 -19.03 -17.48
N THR A 204 -7.62 -18.10 -17.93
CA THR A 204 -6.16 -18.21 -17.85
C THR A 204 -5.58 -17.02 -17.10
N ALA A 205 -4.39 -17.21 -16.51
CA ALA A 205 -3.70 -16.13 -15.82
C ALA A 205 -3.34 -14.99 -16.80
N GLU A 206 -2.96 -15.34 -18.04
CA GLU A 206 -2.69 -14.38 -19.12
C GLU A 206 -3.92 -13.52 -19.43
N ASN A 207 -5.10 -14.13 -19.61
CA ASN A 207 -6.32 -13.36 -19.85
C ASN A 207 -6.62 -12.37 -18.71
N PHE A 208 -6.44 -12.81 -17.46
CA PHE A 208 -6.61 -11.93 -16.30
C PHE A 208 -5.61 -10.77 -16.31
N VAL A 209 -4.32 -11.06 -16.51
CA VAL A 209 -3.25 -10.04 -16.51
C VAL A 209 -3.49 -9.02 -17.61
N ASP A 210 -3.78 -9.46 -18.83
CA ASP A 210 -4.07 -8.59 -19.96
C ASP A 210 -5.30 -7.73 -19.71
N PHE A 211 -6.38 -8.32 -19.23
CA PHE A 211 -7.57 -7.58 -18.85
C PHE A 211 -7.30 -6.56 -17.74
N TYR A 212 -6.57 -6.96 -16.71
CA TYR A 212 -6.24 -6.08 -15.59
C TYR A 212 -5.42 -4.89 -16.06
N LYS A 213 -4.36 -5.14 -16.82
CA LYS A 213 -3.48 -4.11 -17.38
C LYS A 213 -4.17 -3.23 -18.42
N THR A 214 -5.19 -3.69 -19.13
CA THR A 214 -5.83 -2.88 -20.19
C THR A 214 -7.10 -2.16 -19.71
N LYS A 215 -7.82 -2.68 -18.72
CA LYS A 215 -9.14 -2.19 -18.31
C LYS A 215 -9.20 -1.74 -16.85
N VAL A 216 -8.46 -2.40 -15.95
CA VAL A 216 -8.53 -2.15 -14.51
C VAL A 216 -7.44 -1.19 -14.06
N GLY A 217 -6.18 -1.60 -14.10
CA GLY A 217 -5.02 -0.79 -13.74
C GLY A 217 -4.13 -0.54 -14.94
N SER A 218 -4.54 0.38 -15.83
CA SER A 218 -3.77 0.72 -17.04
C SER A 218 -2.39 1.29 -16.77
N VAL A 219 -2.19 1.79 -15.55
CA VAL A 219 -0.89 2.19 -15.03
C VAL A 219 0.13 1.05 -15.03
N PHE A 220 -0.31 -0.21 -14.93
CA PHE A 220 0.57 -1.38 -14.97
C PHE A 220 0.91 -1.87 -16.37
N ASN A 221 0.36 -1.24 -17.42
CA ASN A 221 0.71 -1.54 -18.80
C ASN A 221 2.03 -0.86 -19.19
N VAL A 222 3.09 -1.30 -18.52
CA VAL A 222 4.47 -0.84 -18.70
C VAL A 222 5.22 -1.88 -19.50
N ASP A 223 6.02 -1.44 -20.49
CA ASP A 223 6.87 -2.32 -21.27
C ASP A 223 7.93 -3.00 -20.39
N LYS A 224 8.40 -4.19 -20.77
CA LYS A 224 9.38 -4.96 -19.97
C LYS A 224 10.67 -4.22 -19.65
N ASN A 225 11.12 -3.35 -20.56
CA ASN A 225 12.35 -2.56 -20.40
C ASN A 225 12.09 -1.20 -19.74
N ASP A 226 10.86 -0.91 -19.34
CA ASP A 226 10.46 0.32 -18.70
C ASP A 226 10.05 0.05 -17.24
N SER A 227 9.77 1.11 -16.50
CA SER A 227 9.46 1.04 -15.09
C SER A 227 8.34 2.00 -14.70
N LEU A 228 7.57 1.57 -13.71
CA LEU A 228 6.54 2.39 -13.10
C LEU A 228 7.14 3.20 -11.95
N ASN A 229 7.08 4.53 -12.03
CA ASN A 229 7.51 5.39 -10.92
C ASN A 229 6.49 5.30 -9.77
N LEU A 230 6.97 4.92 -8.59
CA LEU A 230 6.18 4.83 -7.34
C LEU A 230 6.27 6.09 -6.47
N GLY A 231 7.13 7.02 -6.84
CA GLY A 231 7.30 8.32 -6.20
C GLY A 231 8.77 8.76 -6.17
N THR A 232 8.97 10.07 -5.96
CA THR A 232 10.28 10.68 -5.78
C THR A 232 10.39 11.29 -4.39
N PHE A 233 11.49 11.00 -3.69
CA PHE A 233 11.67 11.33 -2.28
C PHE A 233 13.01 12.00 -2.00
N GLU A 234 13.00 13.12 -1.28
CA GLU A 234 14.17 13.78 -0.71
C GLU A 234 14.56 13.16 0.63
N ILE A 235 15.84 13.15 0.97
CA ILE A 235 16.33 12.68 2.27
C ILE A 235 16.55 13.85 3.21
N SER A 236 15.76 13.91 4.28
CA SER A 236 15.85 14.94 5.31
C SER A 236 16.88 14.59 6.38
N LEU A 237 17.82 15.51 6.62
CA LEU A 237 18.78 15.42 7.71
C LEU A 237 18.14 15.70 9.08
N ASN A 238 16.93 16.26 9.12
CA ASN A 238 16.19 16.55 10.36
C ASN A 238 15.96 15.28 11.20
N TYR A 239 15.98 14.10 10.58
CA TYR A 239 15.88 12.83 11.28
C TYR A 239 17.08 12.53 12.20
N LEU A 240 18.23 13.19 12.01
CA LEU A 240 19.47 12.88 12.72
C LEU A 240 19.86 13.96 13.73
N ASN A 241 20.45 13.50 14.82
CA ASN A 241 21.23 14.34 15.73
C ASN A 241 22.62 13.78 15.94
N ILE A 242 23.61 14.66 16.08
CA ILE A 242 24.99 14.30 16.45
C ILE A 242 25.35 15.05 17.73
N PHE A 243 25.72 14.32 18.79
CA PHE A 243 26.03 14.92 20.11
C PHE A 243 24.91 15.84 20.63
N GLY A 244 23.65 15.47 20.38
CA GLY A 244 22.47 16.25 20.76
C GLY A 244 22.09 17.37 19.79
N LEU A 245 23.01 17.80 18.91
CA LEU A 245 22.74 18.82 17.88
C LEU A 245 21.79 18.26 16.81
N GLY A 246 20.63 18.90 16.62
CA GLY A 246 19.72 18.57 15.52
C GLY A 246 20.28 19.03 14.20
N LEU A 247 20.36 18.14 13.22
CA LEU A 247 20.81 18.51 11.88
C LEU A 247 19.64 19.09 11.08
N SER A 248 19.95 19.91 10.08
CA SER A 248 18.95 20.56 9.23
C SER A 248 19.30 20.47 7.76
N GLY A 249 18.27 20.42 6.91
CA GLY A 249 18.40 20.42 5.45
C GLY A 249 18.26 19.02 4.86
N ASN A 250 18.72 18.87 3.62
CA ASN A 250 18.61 17.64 2.84
C ASN A 250 20.00 17.10 2.49
N VAL A 251 20.10 15.79 2.29
CA VAL A 251 21.32 15.18 1.70
C VAL A 251 21.51 15.74 0.30
N LYS A 252 22.76 16.04 -0.07
CA LYS A 252 23.10 16.59 -1.39
C LYS A 252 23.69 15.53 -2.31
N ASN A 253 23.40 15.62 -3.61
CA ASN A 253 24.02 14.82 -4.66
C ASN A 253 25.41 15.37 -5.04
N LYS A 254 26.07 14.75 -6.04
CA LYS A 254 27.40 15.17 -6.53
C LYS A 254 27.43 16.58 -7.14
N ASN A 255 26.27 17.10 -7.54
CA ASN A 255 26.10 18.44 -8.12
C ASN A 255 25.70 19.49 -7.07
N ASN A 256 25.68 19.12 -5.77
CA ASN A 256 25.24 19.97 -4.66
C ASN A 256 23.74 20.34 -4.70
N GLU A 257 22.93 19.53 -5.39
CA GLU A 257 21.47 19.61 -5.40
C GLU A 257 20.89 18.65 -4.35
N ASP A 258 19.63 18.83 -3.96
CA ASP A 258 18.97 17.88 -3.04
C ASP A 258 18.89 16.50 -3.69
N LEU A 259 19.44 15.50 -2.99
CA LEU A 259 19.43 14.13 -3.46
C LEU A 259 18.00 13.60 -3.40
N SER A 260 17.53 13.17 -4.56
CA SER A 260 16.22 12.54 -4.71
C SER A 260 16.37 11.05 -5.01
N ILE A 261 15.58 10.24 -4.33
CA ILE A 261 15.40 8.81 -4.58
C ILE A 261 14.16 8.66 -5.47
N ALA A 262 14.35 8.17 -6.68
CA ALA A 262 13.24 7.73 -7.53
C ALA A 262 13.03 6.22 -7.34
N LEU A 263 11.87 5.84 -6.80
CA LEU A 263 11.48 4.44 -6.66
C LEU A 263 10.78 4.00 -7.93
N ASN A 264 11.39 3.04 -8.64
CA ASN A 264 10.86 2.52 -9.88
C ASN A 264 10.56 1.03 -9.72
N LEU A 265 9.42 0.57 -10.22
CA LEU A 265 9.04 -0.83 -10.25
C LEU A 265 9.14 -1.35 -11.68
N SER A 266 10.01 -2.31 -11.94
CA SER A 266 10.22 -2.84 -13.29
C SER A 266 8.98 -3.53 -13.86
N GLY A 267 8.84 -3.48 -15.18
CA GLY A 267 7.79 -4.21 -15.91
C GLY A 267 7.79 -5.71 -15.60
N ASP A 268 8.96 -6.34 -15.49
CA ASP A 268 9.09 -7.75 -15.12
C ASP A 268 8.62 -8.04 -13.68
N GLY A 269 8.91 -7.14 -12.72
CA GLY A 269 8.40 -7.24 -11.35
C GLY A 269 6.87 -7.14 -11.29
N ILE A 270 6.27 -6.25 -12.08
CA ILE A 270 4.82 -6.11 -12.23
C ILE A 270 4.22 -7.40 -12.82
N ASP A 271 4.77 -7.87 -13.94
CA ASP A 271 4.32 -9.08 -14.64
C ASP A 271 4.34 -10.29 -13.73
N LYS A 272 5.43 -10.48 -12.96
CA LYS A 272 5.55 -11.61 -12.04
C LYS A 272 4.40 -11.63 -11.03
N LYS A 273 4.16 -10.51 -10.35
CA LYS A 273 3.14 -10.44 -9.28
C LYS A 273 1.71 -10.51 -9.82
N LEU A 274 1.41 -9.85 -10.92
CA LEU A 274 0.09 -9.96 -11.55
C LEU A 274 -0.16 -11.37 -12.10
N THR A 275 0.87 -12.03 -12.64
CA THR A 275 0.77 -13.43 -13.08
C THR A 275 0.50 -14.38 -11.92
N ASN A 276 1.19 -14.21 -10.78
CA ASN A 276 0.95 -15.00 -9.58
C ASN A 276 -0.48 -14.80 -9.07
N TRP A 277 -0.94 -13.55 -8.99
CA TRP A 277 -2.32 -13.25 -8.61
C TRP A 277 -3.33 -13.88 -9.57
N GLY A 278 -3.12 -13.75 -10.88
CA GLY A 278 -3.96 -14.36 -11.91
C GLY A 278 -4.02 -15.88 -11.82
N LYS A 279 -2.88 -16.55 -11.56
CA LYS A 279 -2.83 -18.00 -11.32
C LYS A 279 -3.67 -18.40 -10.10
N ILE A 280 -3.60 -17.63 -9.02
CA ILE A 280 -4.40 -17.89 -7.81
C ILE A 280 -5.89 -17.72 -8.10
N ILE A 281 -6.29 -16.63 -8.76
CA ILE A 281 -7.70 -16.40 -9.14
C ILE A 281 -8.20 -17.55 -10.02
N VAL A 282 -7.46 -17.93 -11.05
CA VAL A 282 -7.84 -19.02 -11.96
C VAL A 282 -7.97 -20.34 -11.21
N GLN A 283 -7.05 -20.63 -10.28
CA GLN A 283 -7.13 -21.85 -9.49
C GLN A 283 -8.33 -21.84 -8.53
N PHE A 284 -8.64 -20.69 -7.94
CA PHE A 284 -9.84 -20.49 -7.13
C PHE A 284 -11.12 -20.72 -7.95
N LEU A 285 -11.20 -20.15 -9.16
CA LEU A 285 -12.35 -20.31 -10.05
C LEU A 285 -12.53 -21.78 -10.48
N LYS A 286 -11.43 -22.49 -10.77
CA LYS A 286 -11.45 -23.94 -11.09
C LYS A 286 -11.87 -24.79 -9.89
N TYR A 287 -11.39 -24.44 -8.70
CA TYR A 287 -11.77 -25.11 -7.45
C TYR A 287 -13.27 -24.94 -7.18
N SER A 288 -13.80 -23.75 -7.44
CA SER A 288 -15.22 -23.42 -7.29
C SER A 288 -16.11 -23.95 -8.44
N GLY A 289 -15.67 -25.03 -9.09
CA GLY A 289 -16.46 -25.89 -9.97
C GLY A 289 -17.00 -25.29 -11.27
N SER A 290 -17.98 -26.00 -11.85
CA SER A 290 -18.54 -25.82 -13.20
C SER A 290 -19.47 -24.62 -13.34
N GLY A 291 -19.22 -23.58 -12.55
CA GLY A 291 -20.03 -22.37 -12.48
C GLY A 291 -20.27 -21.74 -13.85
N SER A 292 -21.49 -21.27 -14.06
CA SER A 292 -21.87 -20.55 -15.27
C SER A 292 -21.71 -19.05 -15.06
N ILE A 293 -21.10 -18.38 -16.03
CA ILE A 293 -21.15 -16.92 -16.13
C ILE A 293 -22.08 -16.58 -17.30
N THR A 294 -23.11 -15.80 -17.04
CA THR A 294 -23.97 -15.27 -18.09
C THR A 294 -23.32 -14.05 -18.75
N ALA A 295 -23.64 -13.81 -20.02
CA ALA A 295 -23.26 -12.57 -20.70
C ALA A 295 -23.82 -11.31 -20.01
N ASP A 296 -24.94 -11.47 -19.29
CA ASP A 296 -25.61 -10.43 -18.50
C ASP A 296 -24.95 -10.22 -17.13
N SER A 297 -23.74 -10.76 -16.93
CA SER A 297 -22.90 -10.53 -15.75
C SER A 297 -23.43 -11.13 -14.44
N SER A 298 -24.19 -12.23 -14.50
CA SER A 298 -24.45 -13.07 -13.33
C SER A 298 -23.35 -14.12 -13.20
N ILE A 299 -22.74 -14.23 -12.02
CA ILE A 299 -21.65 -15.17 -11.73
C ILE A 299 -22.15 -16.13 -10.68
N SER A 300 -22.23 -17.42 -11.02
CA SER A 300 -22.51 -18.46 -10.03
C SER A 300 -21.29 -19.36 -9.86
N LEU A 301 -20.85 -19.54 -8.62
CA LEU A 301 -19.77 -20.44 -8.25
C LEU A 301 -20.35 -21.67 -7.56
N GLU A 302 -19.71 -22.82 -7.72
CA GLU A 302 -20.14 -24.09 -7.17
C GLU A 302 -19.25 -24.49 -5.99
N ASP A 303 -19.84 -24.97 -4.91
CA ASP A 303 -19.14 -25.45 -3.71
C ASP A 303 -19.58 -26.86 -3.34
N SER A 304 -18.73 -27.57 -2.58
CA SER A 304 -19.07 -28.87 -2.03
C SER A 304 -20.35 -28.79 -1.19
N ILE A 305 -21.15 -29.86 -1.16
CA ILE A 305 -22.39 -29.91 -0.34
C ILE A 305 -22.11 -29.59 1.13
N GLN A 306 -20.94 -29.99 1.65
CA GLN A 306 -20.56 -29.72 3.02
C GLN A 306 -20.25 -28.24 3.27
N ASP A 307 -19.54 -27.59 2.35
CA ASP A 307 -19.21 -26.17 2.47
C ASP A 307 -20.42 -25.30 2.16
N PHE A 308 -21.27 -25.68 1.21
CA PHE A 308 -22.54 -25.00 0.93
C PHE A 308 -23.46 -24.95 2.17
N LYS A 309 -23.52 -26.03 2.96
CA LYS A 309 -24.25 -26.03 4.25
C LYS A 309 -23.66 -25.01 5.23
N LYS A 310 -22.33 -24.96 5.37
CA LYS A 310 -21.64 -23.97 6.22
C LYS A 310 -21.88 -22.54 5.71
N ILE A 311 -21.80 -22.32 4.40
CA ILE A 311 -22.07 -21.06 3.71
C ILE A 311 -23.48 -20.59 4.03
N THR A 312 -24.49 -21.44 3.90
CA THR A 312 -25.89 -21.11 4.18
C THR A 312 -26.08 -20.68 5.63
N MET A 313 -25.51 -21.44 6.58
CA MET A 313 -25.55 -21.08 8.02
C MET A 313 -24.84 -19.75 8.29
N LYS A 314 -23.69 -19.53 7.66
CA LYS A 314 -22.92 -18.29 7.81
C LYS A 314 -23.59 -17.09 7.16
N ASN A 315 -24.26 -17.26 6.03
CA ASN A 315 -25.06 -16.21 5.39
C ASN A 315 -26.18 -15.73 6.33
N GLN A 316 -26.88 -16.64 7.01
CA GLN A 316 -27.93 -16.27 7.95
C GLN A 316 -27.43 -15.42 9.12
N LYS A 317 -26.19 -15.64 9.58
CA LYS A 317 -25.59 -14.95 10.73
C LYS A 317 -24.79 -13.71 10.35
N ASP A 318 -23.90 -13.84 9.37
CA ASP A 318 -22.84 -12.90 9.03
C ASP A 318 -23.02 -12.30 7.59
N GLY A 319 -24.05 -12.74 6.85
CA GLY A 319 -24.34 -12.28 5.48
C GLY A 319 -23.28 -12.69 4.46
N LEU A 320 -23.15 -11.88 3.40
CA LEU A 320 -22.16 -12.04 2.31
C LEU A 320 -20.74 -12.27 2.83
N LYS A 321 -20.31 -11.51 3.85
CA LYS A 321 -18.99 -11.68 4.50
C LYS A 321 -18.77 -13.09 5.03
N GLY A 322 -19.79 -13.68 5.65
CA GLY A 322 -19.70 -15.04 6.20
C GLY A 322 -19.62 -16.08 5.10
N ALA A 323 -20.43 -15.93 4.05
CA ALA A 323 -20.45 -16.83 2.90
C ALA A 323 -19.09 -16.88 2.19
N ILE A 324 -18.58 -15.73 1.72
CA ILE A 324 -17.30 -15.65 0.99
C ILE A 324 -16.12 -16.12 1.83
N LYS A 325 -16.18 -15.93 3.16
CA LYS A 325 -15.12 -16.40 4.06
C LYS A 325 -15.02 -17.92 4.03
N ILE A 326 -16.14 -18.64 4.05
CA ILE A 326 -16.13 -20.10 4.01
C ILE A 326 -15.58 -20.59 2.67
N MET A 327 -16.02 -20.01 1.54
CA MET A 327 -15.50 -20.35 0.21
C MET A 327 -13.97 -20.19 0.16
N PHE A 328 -13.49 -19.05 0.65
CA PHE A 328 -12.09 -18.71 0.64
C PHE A 328 -11.24 -19.60 1.56
N ASP A 329 -11.70 -19.81 2.80
CA ASP A 329 -11.01 -20.67 3.76
C ASP A 329 -10.94 -22.11 3.21
N SER A 330 -12.04 -22.61 2.62
CA SER A 330 -12.08 -23.94 2.00
C SER A 330 -11.08 -24.09 0.84
N PHE A 331 -11.02 -23.09 -0.04
CA PHE A 331 -10.01 -23.05 -1.09
C PHE A 331 -8.58 -23.02 -0.52
N LYS A 332 -8.31 -22.17 0.47
CA LYS A 332 -6.96 -22.08 1.08
C LYS A 332 -6.51 -23.38 1.75
N ASP A 333 -7.45 -24.13 2.33
CA ASP A 333 -7.17 -25.42 2.98
C ASP A 333 -6.98 -26.57 1.98
N SER A 334 -7.36 -26.36 0.72
CA SER A 334 -7.30 -27.37 -0.35
C SER A 334 -5.85 -27.62 -0.83
N ASP A 335 -5.60 -28.80 -1.40
CA ASP A 335 -4.27 -29.15 -1.91
C ASP A 335 -3.89 -28.32 -3.15
N GLU A 336 -4.90 -27.87 -3.90
CA GLU A 336 -4.75 -26.99 -5.06
C GLU A 336 -4.17 -25.62 -4.70
N ALA A 337 -4.44 -25.10 -3.49
CA ALA A 337 -3.95 -23.78 -3.08
C ALA A 337 -2.54 -23.79 -2.47
N LYS A 338 -2.14 -24.89 -1.82
CA LYS A 338 -0.90 -24.97 -1.01
C LYS A 338 0.39 -24.72 -1.80
N SER A 339 0.38 -24.96 -3.11
CA SER A 339 1.56 -24.81 -3.98
C SER A 339 1.63 -23.46 -4.69
N LEU A 340 0.62 -22.60 -4.54
CA LEU A 340 0.55 -21.34 -5.26
C LEU A 340 1.48 -20.29 -4.62
N GLU A 341 2.41 -19.77 -5.42
CA GLU A 341 3.25 -18.64 -5.00
C GLU A 341 2.36 -17.44 -4.64
N ASP A 342 2.69 -16.75 -3.54
CA ASP A 342 1.97 -15.58 -3.04
C ASP A 342 0.51 -15.81 -2.58
N ILE A 343 0.07 -17.06 -2.33
CA ILE A 343 -1.28 -17.38 -1.84
C ILE A 343 -1.66 -16.65 -0.53
N ASP A 344 -0.67 -16.35 0.31
CA ASP A 344 -0.87 -15.62 1.55
C ASP A 344 -1.26 -14.16 1.35
N LEU A 345 -0.89 -13.56 0.22
CA LEU A 345 -1.27 -12.20 -0.16
C LEU A 345 -2.68 -12.13 -0.76
N PHE A 346 -3.19 -13.25 -1.27
CA PHE A 346 -4.51 -13.32 -1.88
C PHE A 346 -5.60 -13.37 -0.81
N SER A 347 -6.71 -12.67 -1.07
CA SER A 347 -7.95 -12.80 -0.32
C SER A 347 -9.17 -12.62 -1.21
N LEU A 348 -10.26 -13.29 -0.83
CA LEU A 348 -11.61 -13.03 -1.32
C LEU A 348 -12.37 -12.30 -0.22
N MET A 349 -12.78 -11.06 -0.49
CA MET A 349 -13.45 -10.25 0.52
C MET A 349 -14.54 -9.38 -0.04
N LYS A 350 -15.46 -8.98 0.84
CA LYS A 350 -16.34 -7.85 0.59
C LYS A 350 -15.60 -6.57 0.95
N ASN A 351 -15.94 -5.46 0.30
CA ASN A 351 -15.43 -4.17 0.75
C ASN A 351 -15.89 -3.91 2.20
N SER A 352 -14.95 -3.60 3.09
CA SER A 352 -15.18 -3.44 4.54
C SER A 352 -16.04 -2.23 4.90
N LEU A 353 -16.11 -1.22 4.01
CA LEU A 353 -16.94 -0.03 4.18
C LEU A 353 -18.40 -0.25 3.76
N LEU A 354 -18.72 -1.41 3.17
CA LEU A 354 -20.05 -1.74 2.66
C LEU A 354 -20.81 -2.69 3.59
N THR A 355 -22.14 -2.73 3.46
CA THR A 355 -23.00 -3.63 4.25
C THR A 355 -22.79 -5.10 3.85
N SER A 356 -23.09 -6.03 4.76
CA SER A 356 -22.98 -7.47 4.51
C SER A 356 -24.38 -8.08 4.37
N PRO A 357 -25.07 -7.85 3.25
CA PRO A 357 -26.45 -8.29 3.10
C PRO A 357 -26.52 -9.82 3.10
N LYS A 358 -27.67 -10.34 3.52
CA LYS A 358 -27.95 -11.77 3.43
C LYS A 358 -28.39 -12.08 2.01
N GLY A 359 -27.80 -13.12 1.43
CA GLY A 359 -28.30 -13.68 0.18
C GLY A 359 -29.61 -14.40 0.41
N HIS A 360 -30.41 -14.53 -0.64
CA HIS A 360 -31.64 -15.31 -0.64
C HIS A 360 -31.51 -16.57 -1.49
N GLY A 361 -32.28 -17.60 -1.17
CA GLY A 361 -32.42 -18.76 -2.04
C GLY A 361 -33.49 -18.51 -3.08
N LEU A 362 -33.36 -19.11 -4.26
CA LEU A 362 -34.48 -19.19 -5.20
C LEU A 362 -35.60 -20.00 -4.53
N LEU A 363 -36.84 -19.48 -4.60
CA LEU A 363 -38.04 -19.92 -3.85
C LEU A 363 -38.40 -21.42 -3.89
N LYS A 364 -37.63 -22.27 -4.60
CA LYS A 364 -37.83 -23.73 -4.72
C LYS A 364 -36.53 -24.56 -4.63
N GLU A 365 -35.36 -23.98 -4.43
CA GLU A 365 -34.08 -24.70 -4.46
C GLU A 365 -33.27 -24.48 -3.17
N SER A 366 -33.10 -25.53 -2.37
CA SER A 366 -32.25 -25.51 -1.17
C SER A 366 -30.75 -25.58 -1.47
N THR A 367 -30.39 -25.51 -2.75
CA THR A 367 -29.04 -25.73 -3.29
C THR A 367 -28.46 -24.47 -3.90
N TYR A 368 -29.13 -23.33 -3.76
CA TYR A 368 -28.72 -22.07 -4.38
C TYR A 368 -28.85 -20.89 -3.41
N LEU A 369 -27.88 -19.99 -3.45
CA LEU A 369 -27.84 -18.77 -2.66
C LEU A 369 -27.35 -17.62 -3.54
N GLU A 370 -28.06 -16.50 -3.55
CA GLU A 370 -27.78 -15.39 -4.47
C GLU A 370 -27.80 -14.02 -3.78
N TRP A 371 -26.96 -13.14 -4.31
CA TRP A 371 -26.94 -11.71 -4.09
C TRP A 371 -27.13 -11.01 -5.44
N ASP A 372 -28.29 -10.39 -5.62
CA ASP A 372 -28.72 -9.82 -6.89
C ASP A 372 -29.18 -8.35 -6.74
N TRP A 373 -29.83 -7.84 -7.77
CA TRP A 373 -30.44 -6.51 -7.83
C TRP A 373 -31.60 -6.29 -6.84
N GLN A 374 -32.22 -7.34 -6.30
CA GLN A 374 -33.33 -7.23 -5.34
C GLN A 374 -32.82 -6.85 -3.94
N ILE A 375 -31.53 -7.04 -3.68
CA ILE A 375 -30.87 -6.57 -2.47
C ILE A 375 -30.62 -5.06 -2.60
N GLU A 376 -31.31 -4.24 -1.80
CA GLU A 376 -31.17 -2.77 -1.83
C GLU A 376 -29.81 -2.28 -1.32
N ASP A 377 -29.21 -3.05 -0.42
CA ASP A 377 -27.93 -2.77 0.21
C ASP A 377 -26.78 -2.79 -0.82
N LYS A 378 -25.86 -1.82 -0.72
CA LYS A 378 -24.67 -1.81 -1.58
C LYS A 378 -23.69 -2.89 -1.16
N TRP A 379 -23.24 -3.68 -2.12
CA TRP A 379 -22.23 -4.71 -1.88
C TRP A 379 -21.31 -4.88 -3.08
N ALA A 380 -20.14 -5.47 -2.81
CA ALA A 380 -19.14 -5.79 -3.81
C ALA A 380 -18.32 -6.97 -3.28
N VAL A 381 -18.05 -7.94 -4.15
CA VAL A 381 -17.15 -9.07 -3.89
C VAL A 381 -15.90 -8.87 -4.74
N MET A 382 -14.75 -8.98 -4.09
CA MET A 382 -13.47 -8.58 -4.67
C MET A 382 -12.41 -9.65 -4.44
N PHE A 383 -11.63 -9.90 -5.48
CA PHE A 383 -10.29 -10.46 -5.33
C PHE A 383 -9.35 -9.35 -4.87
N THR A 384 -8.53 -9.62 -3.87
CA THR A 384 -7.52 -8.68 -3.37
C THR A 384 -6.16 -9.34 -3.31
N PHE A 385 -5.11 -8.55 -3.46
CA PHE A 385 -3.73 -9.03 -3.45
C PHE A 385 -2.80 -8.03 -2.74
N GLY A 386 -2.29 -8.44 -1.59
CA GLY A 386 -1.45 -7.64 -0.70
C GLY A 386 -1.98 -7.61 0.73
N ASN A 387 -1.23 -6.99 1.64
CA ASN A 387 -1.55 -6.97 3.07
C ASN A 387 -2.81 -6.16 3.43
N SER A 388 -3.20 -5.19 2.59
CA SER A 388 -4.36 -4.34 2.83
C SER A 388 -4.96 -3.81 1.53
N LEU A 389 -6.21 -3.32 1.58
CA LEU A 389 -6.82 -2.60 0.46
C LEU A 389 -6.16 -1.24 0.20
N ASP A 390 -5.58 -0.63 1.24
CA ASP A 390 -4.97 0.69 1.17
C ASP A 390 -3.61 0.67 0.49
N THR A 391 -2.92 -0.45 0.45
CA THR A 391 -1.59 -0.59 -0.17
C THR A 391 -1.56 -1.58 -1.33
N GLY A 392 -2.39 -2.61 -1.29
CA GLY A 392 -2.46 -3.68 -2.29
C GLY A 392 -3.38 -3.40 -3.48
N LEU A 393 -3.58 -4.44 -4.29
CA LEU A 393 -4.42 -4.43 -5.49
C LEU A 393 -5.78 -5.05 -5.21
N TYR A 394 -6.78 -4.66 -6.00
CA TYR A 394 -8.14 -5.18 -5.86
C TYR A 394 -8.92 -5.16 -7.16
N TYR A 395 -9.75 -6.17 -7.35
CA TYR A 395 -10.63 -6.33 -8.49
C TYR A 395 -12.00 -6.86 -8.03
N SER A 396 -13.01 -6.00 -8.11
CA SER A 396 -14.41 -6.38 -7.90
C SER A 396 -14.94 -7.11 -9.11
N PHE A 397 -15.29 -8.38 -8.92
CA PHE A 397 -15.84 -9.20 -10.00
C PHE A 397 -17.37 -9.31 -9.93
N ALA A 398 -17.98 -8.97 -8.79
CA ALA A 398 -19.43 -8.87 -8.61
C ALA A 398 -19.78 -7.70 -7.68
N SER A 399 -20.91 -7.04 -7.92
CA SER A 399 -21.32 -5.88 -7.14
C SER A 399 -22.73 -5.41 -7.43
N ASN A 400 -23.32 -4.75 -6.43
CA ASN A 400 -24.55 -3.99 -6.58
C ASN A 400 -24.32 -2.55 -6.05
N PRO A 401 -24.29 -1.54 -6.94
CA PRO A 401 -24.11 -0.15 -6.55
C PRO A 401 -25.37 0.49 -5.95
N THR A 402 -26.57 -0.02 -6.27
CA THR A 402 -27.92 0.32 -5.75
C THR A 402 -28.98 -0.59 -6.41
N SER A 403 -30.12 -0.83 -5.74
CA SER A 403 -31.32 -1.46 -6.34
C SER A 403 -31.70 -0.82 -7.68
N ASN A 404 -31.97 -1.65 -8.71
CA ASN A 404 -32.36 -1.24 -10.07
C ASN A 404 -31.28 -0.51 -10.89
N SER A 405 -30.00 -0.65 -10.52
CA SER A 405 -28.90 -0.18 -11.37
C SER A 405 -28.68 -1.17 -12.51
N GLU A 406 -28.61 -0.70 -13.76
CA GLU A 406 -28.18 -1.52 -14.92
C GLU A 406 -26.70 -1.94 -14.83
N GLU A 407 -25.97 -1.41 -13.84
CA GLU A 407 -24.56 -1.73 -13.55
C GLU A 407 -24.39 -2.79 -12.44
N ASN A 408 -25.40 -3.62 -12.15
CA ASN A 408 -25.25 -4.74 -11.23
C ASN A 408 -24.54 -5.93 -11.90
N VAL A 409 -23.81 -6.70 -11.09
CA VAL A 409 -23.18 -7.95 -11.48
C VAL A 409 -23.49 -8.94 -10.36
N ASP A 410 -24.45 -9.83 -10.62
CA ASP A 410 -25.02 -10.71 -9.60
C ASP A 410 -24.03 -11.79 -9.18
N PHE A 411 -24.14 -12.21 -7.92
CA PHE A 411 -23.27 -13.23 -7.34
C PHE A 411 -24.10 -14.36 -6.74
N GLY A 412 -23.88 -15.58 -7.23
CA GLY A 412 -24.53 -16.80 -6.77
C GLY A 412 -23.53 -17.84 -6.29
N ILE A 413 -23.99 -18.68 -5.37
CA ILE A 413 -23.30 -19.88 -4.91
C ILE A 413 -24.27 -21.05 -5.06
N ILE A 414 -23.80 -22.14 -5.68
CA ILE A 414 -24.56 -23.36 -5.92
C ILE A 414 -23.91 -24.52 -5.17
N SER A 415 -24.72 -25.42 -4.62
CA SER A 415 -24.25 -26.71 -4.12
C SER A 415 -23.95 -27.64 -5.29
N ALA A 416 -22.80 -28.30 -5.27
CA ALA A 416 -22.47 -29.39 -6.19
C ALA A 416 -23.53 -30.50 -6.15
N ALA A 417 -23.75 -31.16 -7.30
CA ALA A 417 -24.60 -32.34 -7.40
C ALA A 417 -23.87 -33.59 -6.87
N ASP A 418 -24.62 -34.48 -6.20
CA ASP A 418 -24.12 -35.77 -5.68
C ASP A 418 -23.59 -36.72 -6.75
#